data_AF-A0A8F6XSI5-F1
#
_entry.id   AF-A0A8F6XSI5-F1
#
_cell.length_a   1.000
_cell.length_b   1.000
_cell.length_c   1.000
_cell.angle_alpha   90.00
_cell.angle_beta   90.00
_cell.angle_gamma   90.00
#
_symmetry.space_group_name_H-M   'P 1'
#
loop_
_entity.id
_entity.type
_entity.pdbx_description
1 polymer ?
#
loop_
_entity_poly.entity_id
_entity_poly.type
_entity_poly.pdbx_seq_one_letter_code
_entity_poly.pdbx_strand_id
1 'polypeptide(L)'
;MSEINYQALREKAEKATCGVWSLEYGEGRFDGDDALIHREAAGYIPICRIEGAHPESGFDEDFQMEQQANAEFIAAANPATVLALLDERERNQQYIKRRDQENEDIALTVGKLRVELEEAKQHAEELSETKAVRNQWRPDICPITGRAFFMWIEHPTLGNVPTYGGPLDSYTIPTKDGDGEFSCERYDHDFGGWVESECLGLYLIDDREQCRVYELEERVKELDAREISLPERSSMLHRTDFHDDYQTVMAYKVSEVIDAIRATGIRIKGE
;
A
#
# COMPACT_ATOMS: atom_id res chain seq x y z
N MET A 1 59.44 6.23 -8.38
CA MET A 1 59.59 4.89 -7.77
C MET A 1 59.64 3.89 -8.91
N SER A 2 60.72 3.10 -9.01
CA SER A 2 60.76 1.98 -9.96
C SER A 2 59.73 0.93 -9.55
N GLU A 3 59.00 0.39 -10.52
CA GLU A 3 58.05 -0.69 -10.26
C GLU A 3 58.82 -1.95 -9.83
N ILE A 4 58.48 -2.50 -8.66
CA ILE A 4 59.09 -3.73 -8.17
C ILE A 4 58.66 -4.88 -9.08
N ASN A 5 59.63 -5.58 -9.68
CA ASN A 5 59.33 -6.79 -10.44
C ASN A 5 59.16 -7.98 -9.48
N TYR A 6 57.92 -8.25 -9.10
CA TYR A 6 57.56 -9.32 -8.17
C TYR A 6 57.87 -10.72 -8.68
N GLN A 7 57.78 -10.94 -9.99
CA GLN A 7 58.13 -12.24 -10.59
C GLN A 7 59.64 -12.50 -10.47
N ALA A 8 60.45 -11.49 -10.78
CA ALA A 8 61.90 -11.57 -10.60
C ALA A 8 62.28 -11.74 -9.11
N LEU A 9 61.52 -11.14 -8.19
CA LEU A 9 61.72 -11.34 -6.74
C LEU A 9 61.37 -12.77 -6.31
N ARG A 10 60.27 -13.32 -6.82
CA ARG A 10 59.83 -14.70 -6.58
C ARG A 10 60.88 -15.71 -7.05
N GLU A 11 61.37 -15.56 -8.27
CA GLU A 11 62.41 -16.43 -8.84
C GLU A 11 63.71 -16.40 -8.04
N LYS A 12 64.09 -15.23 -7.50
CA LYS A 12 65.26 -15.11 -6.62
C LYS A 12 65.04 -15.81 -5.28
N ALA A 13 63.85 -15.66 -4.69
CA ALA A 13 63.50 -16.32 -3.43
C ALA A 13 63.44 -17.85 -3.60
N GLU A 14 62.84 -18.36 -4.67
CA GLU A 14 62.77 -19.81 -4.94
C GLU A 14 64.15 -20.45 -5.17
N LYS A 15 65.11 -19.70 -5.72
CA LYS A 15 66.50 -20.18 -5.94
C LYS A 15 67.39 -20.08 -4.70
N ALA A 16 67.02 -19.26 -3.72
CA ALA A 16 67.79 -19.09 -2.49
C ALA A 16 67.58 -20.27 -1.53
N THR A 17 68.39 -20.34 -0.47
CA THR A 17 68.24 -21.38 0.57
C THR A 17 66.84 -21.33 1.16
N CYS A 18 66.03 -22.36 0.90
CA CYS A 18 64.63 -22.37 1.33
C CYS A 18 64.48 -22.46 2.86
N GLY A 19 63.26 -22.24 3.36
CA GLY A 19 62.95 -22.32 4.79
C GLY A 19 63.30 -21.05 5.57
N VAL A 20 63.09 -21.11 6.89
CA VAL A 20 63.38 -20.00 7.81
C VAL A 20 64.87 -19.96 8.10
N TRP A 21 65.43 -18.76 8.09
CA TRP A 21 66.82 -18.51 8.45
C TRP A 21 66.90 -18.09 9.91
N SER A 22 67.92 -18.61 10.61
CA SER A 22 68.20 -18.30 12.01
C SER A 22 69.43 -17.41 12.10
N LEU A 23 69.47 -16.59 13.15
CA LEU A 23 70.59 -15.72 13.47
C LEU A 23 71.27 -16.23 14.74
N GLU A 24 72.58 -16.37 14.67
CA GLU A 24 73.44 -16.72 15.80
C GLU A 24 74.50 -15.62 15.97
N TYR A 25 74.65 -15.13 17.19
CA TYR A 25 75.73 -14.23 17.58
C TYR A 25 76.86 -15.05 18.20
N GLY A 26 78.11 -14.72 17.89
CA GLY A 26 79.27 -15.50 18.29
C GLY A 26 79.56 -15.47 19.80
N GLU A 27 78.95 -16.35 20.59
CA GLU A 27 79.47 -16.70 21.92
C GLU A 27 80.34 -17.97 21.84
N GLY A 28 81.45 -17.93 21.07
CA GLY A 28 82.38 -19.06 20.97
C GLY A 28 83.22 -19.17 19.68
N ARG A 29 82.78 -19.99 18.71
CA ARG A 29 83.60 -20.58 17.62
C ARG A 29 84.17 -19.60 16.56
N PHE A 30 83.86 -18.32 16.67
CA PHE A 30 84.21 -17.26 15.71
C PHE A 30 84.44 -15.94 16.46
N ASP A 31 85.03 -14.94 15.80
CA ASP A 31 85.28 -13.61 16.39
C ASP A 31 83.96 -13.04 16.95
N GLY A 32 83.94 -12.73 18.24
CA GLY A 32 82.72 -12.61 19.05
C GLY A 32 81.76 -11.47 18.71
N ASP A 33 82.11 -10.65 17.72
CA ASP A 33 81.33 -9.48 17.31
C ASP A 33 80.49 -9.74 16.04
N ASP A 34 80.63 -10.90 15.40
CA ASP A 34 79.95 -11.20 14.13
C ASP A 34 78.57 -11.83 14.27
N ALA A 35 77.73 -11.52 13.29
CA ALA A 35 76.41 -12.11 13.12
C ALA A 35 76.42 -13.19 12.03
N LEU A 36 75.99 -14.40 12.38
CA LEU A 36 75.92 -15.54 11.47
C LEU A 36 74.48 -15.90 11.15
N ILE A 37 74.13 -15.80 9.88
CA ILE A 37 72.84 -16.26 9.37
C ILE A 37 73.03 -17.68 8.86
N HIS A 38 72.21 -18.60 9.37
CA HIS A 38 72.30 -20.01 9.07
C HIS A 38 70.91 -20.65 8.93
N ARG A 39 70.91 -21.91 8.51
CA ARG A 39 69.73 -22.76 8.56
C ARG A 39 70.09 -24.11 9.16
N GLU A 40 69.29 -24.57 10.12
CA GLU A 40 69.37 -25.93 10.65
C GLU A 40 68.46 -26.86 9.85
N ALA A 41 69.01 -27.43 8.77
CA ALA A 41 68.30 -28.41 7.95
C ALA A 41 69.28 -29.48 7.46
N ALA A 42 69.16 -30.70 8.00
CA ALA A 42 70.13 -31.78 7.79
C ALA A 42 71.58 -31.42 8.21
N GLY A 43 71.72 -30.60 9.26
CA GLY A 43 72.99 -30.06 9.75
C GLY A 43 73.00 -28.53 9.77
N TYR A 44 74.15 -27.95 10.11
CA TYR A 44 74.38 -26.50 10.10
C TYR A 44 74.75 -26.04 8.70
N ILE A 45 73.90 -25.23 8.07
CA ILE A 45 74.16 -24.62 6.76
C ILE A 45 74.45 -23.14 6.94
N PRO A 46 75.70 -22.67 6.79
CA PRO A 46 76.02 -21.25 6.82
C PRO A 46 75.49 -20.55 5.56
N ILE A 47 74.84 -19.39 5.72
CA ILE A 47 74.26 -18.62 4.62
C ILE A 47 75.04 -17.32 4.41
N CYS A 48 75.27 -16.57 5.49
CA CYS A 48 75.97 -15.29 5.44
C CYS A 48 76.66 -15.01 6.78
N ARG A 49 77.84 -14.37 6.74
CA ARG A 49 78.52 -13.76 7.89
C ARG A 49 78.46 -12.25 7.69
N ILE A 50 77.99 -11.54 8.70
CA ILE A 50 77.95 -10.09 8.74
C ILE A 50 78.98 -9.67 9.76
N GLU A 51 80.01 -8.98 9.27
CA GLU A 51 81.13 -8.53 10.09
C GLU A 51 80.66 -7.48 11.09
N GLY A 52 81.03 -7.70 12.35
CA GLY A 52 80.87 -6.75 13.43
C GLY A 52 81.95 -5.69 13.48
N ALA A 53 81.71 -4.66 14.29
CA ALA A 53 82.66 -3.61 14.59
C ALA A 53 83.66 -4.08 15.68
N HIS A 54 84.69 -4.87 15.30
CA HIS A 54 85.69 -5.32 16.28
C HIS A 54 86.39 -4.10 16.94
N PRO A 55 86.78 -4.13 18.22
CA PRO A 55 87.45 -3.00 18.88
C PRO A 55 88.72 -2.50 18.16
N GLU A 56 89.38 -3.36 17.38
CA GLU A 56 90.56 -3.01 16.57
C GLU A 56 90.22 -2.43 15.18
N SER A 57 88.95 -2.47 14.78
CA SER A 57 88.48 -2.01 13.46
C SER A 57 88.36 -0.49 13.35
N GLY A 58 88.33 0.23 14.48
CA GLY A 58 88.17 1.68 14.53
C GLY A 58 86.76 2.19 14.25
N PHE A 59 85.78 1.30 14.13
CA PHE A 59 84.35 1.64 14.05
C PHE A 59 83.74 1.86 15.44
N ASP A 60 82.67 2.65 15.51
CA ASP A 60 81.97 3.01 16.74
C ASP A 60 80.80 2.07 17.08
N GLU A 61 80.20 2.26 18.25
CA GLU A 61 79.05 1.48 18.74
C GLU A 61 77.82 1.61 17.83
N ASP A 62 77.64 2.76 17.16
CA ASP A 62 76.53 2.99 16.23
C ASP A 62 76.63 2.06 15.01
N PHE A 63 77.84 1.90 14.44
CA PHE A 63 78.08 0.96 13.36
C PHE A 63 77.82 -0.50 13.78
N GLN A 64 78.17 -0.89 15.02
CA GLN A 64 77.89 -2.23 15.54
C GLN A 64 76.38 -2.51 15.59
N MET A 65 75.59 -1.56 16.08
CA MET A 65 74.15 -1.68 16.20
C MET A 65 73.46 -1.75 14.82
N GLU A 66 73.93 -0.98 13.84
CA GLU A 66 73.43 -1.06 12.46
C GLU A 66 73.68 -2.45 11.83
N GLN A 67 74.86 -3.02 12.07
CA GLN A 67 75.22 -4.35 11.53
C GLN A 67 74.36 -5.46 12.14
N GLN A 68 74.09 -5.40 13.44
CA GLN A 68 73.16 -6.33 14.11
C GLN A 68 71.74 -6.19 13.54
N ALA A 69 71.24 -4.95 13.40
CA ALA A 69 69.92 -4.70 12.81
C ALA A 69 69.83 -5.19 11.35
N ASN A 70 70.89 -5.03 10.55
CA ASN A 70 70.97 -5.56 9.19
C ASN A 70 70.89 -7.09 9.18
N ALA A 71 71.57 -7.76 10.13
CA ALA A 71 71.54 -9.21 10.25
C ALA A 71 70.15 -9.74 10.62
N GLU A 72 69.51 -9.12 11.61
CA GLU A 72 68.14 -9.42 12.00
C GLU A 72 67.17 -9.23 10.84
N PHE A 73 67.31 -8.13 10.10
CA PHE A 73 66.48 -7.86 8.93
C PHE A 73 66.64 -8.94 7.85
N ILE A 74 67.87 -9.33 7.50
CA ILE A 74 68.12 -10.35 6.47
C ILE A 74 67.58 -11.72 6.91
N ALA A 75 67.75 -12.09 8.18
CA ALA A 75 67.21 -13.34 8.72
C ALA A 75 65.66 -13.35 8.72
N ALA A 76 65.03 -12.22 9.06
CA ALA A 76 63.58 -12.07 9.01
C ALA A 76 63.04 -12.02 7.57
N ALA A 77 63.71 -11.30 6.67
CA ALA A 77 63.39 -11.16 5.25
C ALA A 77 63.93 -12.32 4.40
N ASN A 78 63.98 -13.52 4.98
CA ASN A 78 64.43 -14.73 4.30
C ASN A 78 63.47 -15.13 3.16
N PRO A 79 63.90 -16.07 2.28
CA PRO A 79 63.09 -16.49 1.14
C PRO A 79 61.70 -17.02 1.50
N ALA A 80 61.53 -17.71 2.64
CA ALA A 80 60.23 -18.21 3.06
C ALA A 80 59.26 -17.06 3.39
N THR A 81 59.74 -16.04 4.12
CA THR A 81 58.95 -14.82 4.41
C THR A 81 58.58 -14.08 3.14
N VAL A 82 59.54 -13.88 2.22
CA VAL A 82 59.29 -13.17 0.96
C VAL A 82 58.24 -13.90 0.11
N LEU A 83 58.34 -15.22 -0.01
CA LEU A 83 57.36 -16.03 -0.75
C LEU A 83 55.96 -15.97 -0.13
N ALA A 84 55.87 -16.06 1.21
CA ALA A 84 54.59 -15.94 1.91
C ALA A 84 53.91 -14.58 1.66
N LEU A 85 54.68 -13.48 1.67
CA LEU A 85 54.19 -12.14 1.37
C LEU A 85 53.75 -12.00 -0.09
N LEU A 86 54.46 -12.62 -1.03
CA LEU A 86 54.07 -12.64 -2.44
C LEU A 86 52.76 -13.41 -2.64
N ASP A 87 52.60 -14.57 -2.00
CA ASP A 87 51.38 -15.38 -2.06
C ASP A 87 50.19 -14.65 -1.43
N GLU A 88 50.39 -13.95 -0.32
CA GLU A 88 49.36 -13.08 0.26
C GLU A 88 48.97 -11.94 -0.68
N ARG A 89 49.96 -11.28 -1.28
CA ARG A 89 49.72 -10.21 -2.26
C ARG A 89 48.94 -10.70 -3.47
N GLU A 90 49.30 -11.86 -4.03
CA GLU A 90 48.58 -12.45 -5.17
C GLU A 90 47.12 -12.77 -4.81
N ARG A 91 46.88 -13.37 -3.63
CA ARG A 91 45.52 -13.61 -3.13
C ARG A 91 44.73 -12.33 -2.95
N ASN A 92 45.34 -11.29 -2.38
CA ASN A 92 44.71 -9.98 -2.20
C ASN A 92 44.37 -9.32 -3.55
N GLN A 93 45.26 -9.42 -4.54
CA GLN A 93 44.99 -8.92 -5.89
C GLN A 93 43.82 -9.65 -6.56
N GLN A 94 43.74 -10.97 -6.42
CA GLN A 94 42.61 -11.75 -6.92
C GLN A 94 41.30 -11.40 -6.22
N TYR A 95 41.35 -11.15 -4.91
CA TYR A 95 40.20 -10.71 -4.13
C TYR A 95 39.68 -9.35 -4.61
N ILE A 96 40.58 -8.37 -4.80
CA ILE A 96 40.22 -7.04 -5.31
C ILE A 96 39.55 -7.15 -6.68
N LYS A 97 40.15 -7.90 -7.63
CA LYS A 97 39.56 -8.10 -8.97
C LYS A 97 38.13 -8.66 -8.91
N ARG A 98 37.89 -9.63 -8.02
CA ARG A 98 36.55 -10.22 -7.85
C ARG A 98 35.56 -9.22 -7.26
N ARG A 99 35.99 -8.42 -6.27
CA ARG A 99 35.16 -7.37 -5.67
C ARG A 99 34.83 -6.26 -6.67
N ASP A 100 35.78 -5.89 -7.52
CA ASP A 100 35.55 -4.91 -8.58
C ASP A 100 34.52 -5.43 -9.59
N GLN A 101 34.62 -6.70 -9.99
CA GLN A 101 33.63 -7.34 -10.86
C GLN A 101 32.24 -7.39 -10.20
N GLU A 102 32.17 -7.80 -8.94
CA GLU A 102 30.91 -7.84 -8.18
C GLU A 102 30.29 -6.44 -8.07
N ASN A 103 31.10 -5.41 -7.81
CA ASN A 103 30.64 -4.03 -7.74
C ASN A 103 30.12 -3.53 -9.09
N GLU A 104 30.74 -3.91 -10.21
CA GLU A 104 30.26 -3.60 -11.56
C GLU A 104 28.91 -4.25 -11.83
N ASP A 105 28.76 -5.54 -11.51
CA ASP A 105 27.51 -6.27 -11.67
C ASP A 105 26.37 -5.68 -10.80
N ILE A 106 26.70 -5.28 -9.57
CA ILE A 106 25.78 -4.57 -8.68
C ILE A 106 25.38 -3.21 -9.29
N ALA A 107 26.34 -2.44 -9.82
CA ALA A 107 26.05 -1.15 -10.43
C ALA A 107 25.10 -1.28 -11.64
N LEU A 108 25.31 -2.29 -12.48
CA LEU A 108 24.42 -2.59 -13.61
C LEU A 108 23.02 -2.99 -13.14
N THR A 109 22.92 -3.82 -12.11
CA THR A 109 21.63 -4.27 -11.55
C THR A 109 20.86 -3.12 -10.92
N VAL A 110 21.53 -2.31 -10.09
CA VAL A 110 20.94 -1.10 -9.48
C VAL A 110 20.52 -0.11 -10.57
N GLY A 111 21.29 0.02 -11.66
CA GLY A 111 20.91 0.83 -12.81
C GLY A 111 19.59 0.38 -13.44
N LYS A 112 19.42 -0.91 -13.70
CA LYS A 112 18.17 -1.48 -14.24
C LYS A 112 16.98 -1.25 -13.31
N LEU A 113 17.14 -1.57 -12.02
CA LEU A 113 16.08 -1.42 -11.02
C LEU A 113 15.64 0.05 -10.87
N ARG A 114 16.55 1.01 -11.05
CA ARG A 114 16.20 2.45 -11.03
C ARG A 114 15.30 2.83 -12.20
N VAL A 115 15.57 2.29 -13.39
CA VAL A 115 14.74 2.53 -14.57
C VAL A 115 13.36 1.90 -14.39
N GLU A 116 13.31 0.62 -14.01
CA GLU A 116 12.05 -0.10 -13.76
C GLU A 116 11.20 0.58 -12.66
N LEU A 117 11.86 1.09 -11.60
CA LEU A 117 11.17 1.83 -10.54
C LEU A 117 10.57 3.13 -11.06
N GLU A 118 11.26 3.85 -11.93
CA GLU A 118 10.78 5.11 -12.50
C GLU A 118 9.60 4.87 -13.44
N GLU A 119 9.68 3.84 -14.30
CA GLU A 119 8.57 3.42 -15.16
C GLU A 119 7.35 3.00 -14.35
N ALA A 120 7.53 2.22 -13.28
CA ALA A 120 6.45 1.80 -12.41
C ALA A 120 5.78 2.99 -11.69
N LYS A 121 6.56 4.01 -11.30
CA LYS A 121 6.02 5.24 -10.71
C LYS A 121 5.19 6.04 -11.71
N GLN A 122 5.69 6.23 -12.93
CA GLN A 122 4.95 6.93 -14.00
C GLN A 122 3.63 6.21 -14.30
N HIS A 123 3.64 4.89 -14.44
CA HIS A 123 2.42 4.12 -14.63
C HIS A 123 1.44 4.22 -13.45
N ALA A 124 1.93 4.27 -12.22
CA ALA A 124 1.07 4.48 -11.05
C ALA A 124 0.43 5.87 -11.03
N GLU A 125 1.17 6.90 -11.44
CA GLU A 125 0.68 8.27 -11.57
C GLU A 125 -0.39 8.36 -12.67
N GLU A 126 -0.12 7.83 -13.87
CA GLU A 126 -1.11 7.74 -14.97
C GLU A 126 -2.38 6.98 -14.53
N LEU A 127 -2.23 5.86 -13.81
CA LEU A 127 -3.36 5.12 -13.25
C LEU A 127 -4.15 5.92 -12.23
N SER A 128 -3.48 6.77 -11.45
CA SER A 128 -4.14 7.64 -10.48
C SER A 128 -4.92 8.77 -11.18
N GLU A 129 -4.34 9.39 -12.21
CA GLU A 129 -4.99 10.42 -13.02
C GLU A 129 -6.20 9.85 -13.77
N THR A 130 -6.04 8.69 -14.42
CA THR A 130 -7.15 8.02 -15.11
C THR A 130 -8.26 7.59 -14.16
N LYS A 131 -7.94 7.16 -12.94
CA LYS A 131 -8.96 6.90 -11.90
C LYS A 131 -9.67 8.18 -11.46
N ALA A 132 -8.94 9.27 -11.28
CA ALA A 132 -9.53 10.56 -10.93
C ALA A 132 -10.50 11.05 -12.02
N VAL A 133 -10.11 10.94 -13.30
CA VAL A 133 -10.97 11.28 -14.45
C VAL A 133 -12.14 10.32 -14.57
N ARG A 134 -11.93 9.01 -14.41
CA ARG A 134 -13.00 8.00 -14.47
C ARG A 134 -14.03 8.17 -13.35
N ASN A 135 -13.61 8.66 -12.18
CA ASN A 135 -14.50 8.92 -11.05
C ASN A 135 -15.29 10.23 -11.19
N GLN A 136 -15.10 11.03 -12.24
CA GLN A 136 -15.99 12.16 -12.56
C GLN A 136 -17.28 11.70 -13.27
N TRP A 137 -17.95 10.70 -12.70
CA TRP A 137 -19.30 10.36 -13.14
C TRP A 137 -20.25 11.50 -12.74
N ARG A 138 -20.82 12.17 -13.75
CA ARG A 138 -21.71 13.32 -13.57
C ARG A 138 -22.75 13.33 -14.70
N PRO A 139 -23.98 12.85 -14.45
CA PRO A 139 -25.09 13.08 -15.38
C PRO A 139 -25.39 14.58 -15.53
N ASP A 140 -25.95 14.99 -16.67
CA ASP A 140 -26.35 16.40 -16.87
C ASP A 140 -27.56 16.80 -16.00
N ILE A 141 -28.36 15.81 -15.62
CA ILE A 141 -29.55 15.96 -14.78
C ILE A 141 -29.43 14.96 -13.62
N CYS A 142 -29.68 15.42 -12.40
CA CYS A 142 -29.68 14.57 -11.22
C CYS A 142 -30.73 13.45 -11.39
N PRO A 143 -30.36 12.17 -11.26
CA PRO A 143 -31.27 11.05 -11.51
C PRO A 143 -32.47 11.00 -10.55
N ILE A 144 -32.33 11.57 -9.35
CA ILE A 144 -33.33 11.48 -8.28
C ILE A 144 -34.17 12.76 -8.22
N THR A 145 -33.53 13.94 -8.24
CA THR A 145 -34.24 15.22 -8.09
C THR A 145 -34.62 15.89 -9.41
N GLY A 146 -34.07 15.45 -10.54
CA GLY A 146 -34.26 16.10 -11.84
C GLY A 146 -33.59 17.47 -11.98
N ARG A 147 -32.80 17.91 -11.00
CA ARG A 147 -32.07 19.20 -11.04
C ARG A 147 -30.94 19.13 -12.07
N ALA A 148 -30.73 20.21 -12.83
CA ALA A 148 -29.60 20.30 -13.76
C ALA A 148 -28.28 20.40 -12.99
N PHE A 149 -27.21 19.84 -13.55
CA PHE A 149 -25.88 20.06 -13.01
C PHE A 149 -25.54 21.55 -13.02
N PHE A 150 -24.89 21.99 -11.95
CA PHE A 150 -24.41 23.35 -11.82
C PHE A 150 -22.88 23.42 -11.89
N MET A 151 -22.16 22.84 -10.92
CA MET A 151 -20.69 22.85 -10.91
C MET A 151 -20.11 21.74 -10.01
N TRP A 152 -18.78 21.63 -10.00
CA TRP A 152 -18.04 20.80 -9.05
C TRP A 152 -17.68 21.63 -7.82
N ILE A 153 -17.90 21.08 -6.64
CA ILE A 153 -17.59 21.74 -5.36
C ILE A 153 -16.82 20.76 -4.47
N GLU A 154 -15.78 21.26 -3.80
CA GLU A 154 -15.02 20.48 -2.82
C GLU A 154 -15.85 20.27 -1.54
N HIS A 155 -16.14 19.01 -1.24
CA HIS A 155 -16.81 18.56 -0.03
C HIS A 155 -15.79 18.11 1.02
N PRO A 156 -15.93 18.52 2.30
CA PRO A 156 -14.98 18.15 3.36
C PRO A 156 -14.77 16.65 3.54
N THR A 157 -15.80 15.84 3.31
CA THR A 157 -15.75 14.38 3.51
C THR A 157 -15.77 13.57 2.22
N LEU A 158 -16.33 14.12 1.12
CA LEU A 158 -16.56 13.38 -0.12
C LEU A 158 -15.57 13.77 -1.22
N GLY A 159 -14.71 14.76 -0.97
CA GLY A 159 -13.82 15.32 -1.97
C GLY A 159 -14.60 16.14 -3.00
N ASN A 160 -14.09 16.23 -4.23
CA ASN A 160 -14.73 17.01 -5.27
C ASN A 160 -16.00 16.30 -5.78
N VAL A 161 -17.18 16.87 -5.54
CA VAL A 161 -18.48 16.28 -5.87
C VAL A 161 -19.24 17.11 -6.90
N PRO A 162 -20.03 16.48 -7.79
CA PRO A 162 -20.88 17.22 -8.71
C PRO A 162 -22.12 17.72 -7.96
N THR A 163 -22.44 19.01 -8.10
CA THR A 163 -23.64 19.60 -7.50
C THR A 163 -24.67 19.99 -8.56
N TYR A 164 -25.95 19.94 -8.18
CA TYR A 164 -27.11 20.10 -9.04
C TYR A 164 -28.07 21.13 -8.44
N GLY A 165 -28.62 22.03 -9.25
CA GLY A 165 -29.46 23.13 -8.77
C GLY A 165 -29.21 24.41 -9.56
N GLY A 166 -28.85 25.49 -8.86
CA GLY A 166 -28.65 26.80 -9.47
C GLY A 166 -27.73 27.71 -8.66
N PRO A 167 -27.69 29.01 -9.00
CA PRO A 167 -26.72 29.96 -8.44
C PRO A 167 -26.98 30.38 -6.99
N LEU A 168 -28.14 30.08 -6.43
CA LEU A 168 -28.45 30.34 -5.02
C LEU A 168 -28.05 29.13 -4.17
N ASP A 169 -28.52 27.95 -4.58
CA ASP A 169 -28.27 26.69 -3.89
C ASP A 169 -27.96 25.57 -4.89
N SER A 170 -26.97 24.76 -4.53
CA SER A 170 -26.66 23.54 -5.27
C SER A 170 -26.52 22.36 -4.31
N TYR A 171 -26.83 21.16 -4.79
CA TYR A 171 -27.04 20.00 -3.94
C TYR A 171 -26.29 18.80 -4.49
N THR A 172 -25.80 17.94 -3.60
CA THR A 172 -25.22 16.64 -4.01
C THR A 172 -26.30 15.72 -4.59
N ILE A 173 -25.86 14.67 -5.30
CA ILE A 173 -26.78 13.59 -5.71
C ILE A 173 -27.29 12.93 -4.41
N PRO A 174 -28.61 12.80 -4.24
CA PRO A 174 -29.15 12.24 -3.01
C PRO A 174 -28.65 10.82 -2.77
N THR A 175 -28.37 10.51 -1.51
CA THR A 175 -28.00 9.17 -1.07
C THR A 175 -29.08 8.62 -0.17
N LYS A 176 -29.24 7.29 -0.18
CA LYS A 176 -30.22 6.59 0.64
C LYS A 176 -29.65 6.42 2.05
N ASP A 177 -30.38 6.85 3.05
CA ASP A 177 -30.02 6.66 4.45
C ASP A 177 -30.38 5.25 4.98
N GLY A 178 -30.12 5.02 6.26
CA GLY A 178 -30.38 3.74 6.93
C GLY A 178 -31.88 3.39 7.04
N ASP A 179 -32.75 4.39 7.06
CA ASP A 179 -34.21 4.24 7.15
C ASP A 179 -34.87 4.12 5.76
N GLY A 180 -34.08 4.34 4.72
CA GLY A 180 -34.43 4.18 3.33
C GLY A 180 -34.99 5.41 2.64
N GLU A 181 -34.89 6.56 3.30
CA GLU A 181 -35.21 7.89 2.80
C GLU A 181 -34.00 8.47 2.06
N PHE A 182 -34.25 9.37 1.10
CA PHE A 182 -33.17 10.04 0.36
C PHE A 182 -32.88 11.41 0.95
N SER A 183 -31.60 11.66 1.22
CA SER A 183 -31.10 12.95 1.70
C SER A 183 -29.99 13.47 0.80
N CYS A 184 -29.85 14.80 0.75
CA CYS A 184 -28.78 15.46 0.01
C CYS A 184 -28.18 16.62 0.81
N GLU A 185 -26.88 16.83 0.63
CA GLU A 185 -26.14 17.94 1.23
C GLU A 185 -26.27 19.18 0.36
N ARG A 186 -26.62 20.32 0.97
CA ARG A 186 -26.79 21.62 0.30
C ARG A 186 -25.51 22.45 0.44
N TYR A 187 -25.14 23.10 -0.65
CA TYR A 187 -24.15 24.16 -0.67
C TYR A 187 -24.86 25.48 -0.95
N ASP A 188 -24.76 26.39 0.02
CA ASP A 188 -25.32 27.73 -0.03
C ASP A 188 -24.29 28.66 -0.69
N HIS A 189 -24.60 29.19 -1.86
CA HIS A 189 -23.67 30.03 -2.62
C HIS A 189 -23.59 31.47 -2.11
N ASP A 190 -24.64 31.94 -1.42
CA ASP A 190 -24.65 33.28 -0.81
C ASP A 190 -23.77 33.28 0.46
N PHE A 191 -23.83 32.21 1.25
CA PHE A 191 -22.96 32.00 2.40
C PHE A 191 -21.56 31.50 2.01
N GLY A 192 -21.45 30.76 0.91
CA GLY A 192 -20.19 30.16 0.44
C GLY A 192 -19.78 28.93 1.24
N GLY A 193 -20.73 28.08 1.63
CA GLY A 193 -20.42 26.90 2.45
C GLY A 193 -21.48 25.81 2.43
N TRP A 194 -21.06 24.62 2.89
CA TRP A 194 -21.94 23.48 3.12
C TRP A 194 -22.80 23.68 4.36
N VAL A 195 -24.08 23.37 4.25
CA VAL A 195 -25.09 23.51 5.31
C VAL A 195 -25.78 22.17 5.56
N GLU A 196 -26.58 22.10 6.62
CA GLU A 196 -27.22 20.84 7.06
C GLU A 196 -27.98 20.13 5.93
N SER A 197 -27.92 18.80 5.96
CA SER A 197 -28.54 17.93 4.98
C SER A 197 -30.05 18.14 4.92
N GLU A 198 -30.59 18.21 3.71
CA GLU A 198 -32.03 18.29 3.47
C GLU A 198 -32.59 16.89 3.18
N CYS A 199 -33.68 16.55 3.84
CA CYS A 199 -34.41 15.31 3.60
C CYS A 199 -35.49 15.52 2.52
N LEU A 200 -35.53 14.66 1.51
CA LEU A 200 -36.35 14.89 0.32
C LEU A 200 -37.75 14.29 0.39
N GLY A 201 -38.05 13.47 1.41
CA GLY A 201 -39.35 12.79 1.52
C GLY A 201 -39.63 11.79 0.39
N LEU A 202 -38.59 11.35 -0.33
CA LEU A 202 -38.68 10.38 -1.40
C LEU A 202 -38.34 8.98 -0.86
N TYR A 203 -39.15 7.99 -1.24
CA TYR A 203 -38.97 6.59 -0.87
C TYR A 203 -39.01 5.71 -2.11
N LEU A 204 -38.15 4.69 -2.17
CA LEU A 204 -38.24 3.65 -3.19
C LEU A 204 -39.38 2.70 -2.83
N ILE A 205 -40.37 2.61 -3.72
CA ILE A 205 -41.45 1.63 -3.65
C ILE A 205 -41.10 0.51 -4.64
N ASP A 206 -41.21 -0.74 -4.22
CA ASP A 206 -41.03 -1.86 -5.15
C ASP A 206 -42.25 -2.03 -6.07
N ASP A 207 -42.02 -2.60 -7.26
CA ASP A 207 -43.07 -2.77 -8.28
C ASP A 207 -44.29 -3.53 -7.74
N ARG A 208 -44.09 -4.43 -6.77
CA ARG A 208 -45.18 -5.22 -6.19
C ARG A 208 -46.05 -4.36 -5.29
N GLU A 209 -45.47 -3.52 -4.44
CA GLU A 209 -46.22 -2.55 -3.64
C GLU A 209 -46.94 -1.53 -4.53
N GLN A 210 -46.32 -1.09 -5.62
CA GLN A 210 -46.98 -0.22 -6.59
C GLN A 210 -48.20 -0.90 -7.25
N CYS A 211 -48.06 -2.16 -7.68
CA CYS A 211 -49.19 -2.95 -8.18
C CYS A 211 -50.31 -3.10 -7.13
N ARG A 212 -49.97 -3.37 -5.87
CA ARG A 212 -50.95 -3.48 -4.78
C ARG A 212 -51.71 -2.18 -4.56
N VAL A 213 -51.03 -1.03 -4.62
CA VAL A 213 -51.68 0.29 -4.51
C VAL A 213 -52.67 0.48 -5.66
N TYR A 214 -52.29 0.17 -6.90
CA TYR A 214 -53.22 0.27 -8.03
C TYR A 214 -54.44 -0.64 -7.89
N GLU A 215 -54.25 -1.90 -7.49
CA GLU A 215 -55.35 -2.84 -7.23
C GLU A 215 -56.29 -2.33 -6.13
N LEU A 216 -55.74 -1.75 -5.06
CA LEU A 216 -56.52 -1.17 -3.97
C LEU A 216 -57.28 0.08 -4.41
N GLU A 217 -56.65 0.97 -5.17
CA GLU A 217 -57.31 2.17 -5.72
C GLU A 217 -58.47 1.79 -6.64
N GLU A 218 -58.31 0.76 -7.48
CA GLU A 218 -59.39 0.24 -8.33
C GLU A 218 -60.52 -0.35 -7.49
N ARG A 219 -60.19 -1.14 -6.46
CA ARG A 219 -61.19 -1.70 -5.54
C ARG A 219 -61.94 -0.62 -4.77
N VAL A 220 -61.27 0.45 -4.36
CA VAL A 220 -61.92 1.60 -3.70
C VAL A 220 -62.88 2.29 -4.66
N LYS A 221 -62.47 2.56 -5.91
CA LYS A 221 -63.35 3.14 -6.94
C LYS A 221 -64.58 2.26 -7.22
N GLU A 222 -64.38 0.94 -7.29
CA GLU A 222 -65.48 -0.02 -7.45
C GLU A 222 -66.45 0.05 -6.26
N LEU A 223 -65.93 0.09 -5.03
CA LEU A 223 -66.76 0.17 -3.83
C LEU A 223 -67.50 1.51 -3.70
N ASP A 224 -66.85 2.63 -4.04
CA ASP A 224 -67.45 3.96 -4.01
C ASP A 224 -68.57 4.12 -5.06
N ALA A 225 -68.50 3.39 -6.18
CA ALA A 225 -69.53 3.37 -7.21
C ALA A 225 -70.75 2.49 -6.84
N ARG A 226 -70.70 1.68 -5.78
CA ARG A 226 -71.83 0.83 -5.37
C ARG A 226 -72.88 1.67 -4.65
N GLU A 227 -74.00 1.89 -5.32
CA GLU A 227 -75.19 2.53 -4.76
C GLU A 227 -76.19 1.47 -4.25
N ILE A 228 -76.78 1.69 -3.08
CA ILE A 228 -77.86 0.85 -2.55
C ILE A 228 -79.20 1.50 -2.91
N SER A 229 -79.94 0.88 -3.82
CA SER A 229 -81.32 1.28 -4.08
C SER A 229 -82.23 0.73 -2.98
N LEU A 230 -82.80 1.62 -2.17
CA LEU A 230 -83.76 1.21 -1.14
C LEU A 230 -85.10 0.81 -1.79
N PRO A 231 -85.79 -0.20 -1.24
CA PRO A 231 -87.10 -0.63 -1.72
C PRO A 231 -88.17 0.45 -1.51
N GLU A 232 -89.31 0.33 -2.18
CA GLU A 232 -90.44 1.25 -1.96
C GLU A 232 -90.95 1.16 -0.52
N ARG A 233 -91.26 2.32 0.08
CA ARG A 233 -91.85 2.34 1.42
C ARG A 233 -93.28 1.79 1.34
N SER A 234 -93.65 0.93 2.28
CA SER A 234 -95.00 0.40 2.43
C SER A 234 -95.70 1.02 3.64
N SER A 235 -97.01 1.20 3.57
CA SER A 235 -97.82 1.69 4.70
C SER A 235 -97.83 0.67 5.85
N MET A 236 -97.61 1.13 7.08
CA MET A 236 -97.54 0.28 8.27
C MET A 236 -98.92 -0.14 8.82
N LEU A 237 -99.73 -0.88 8.05
CA LEU A 237 -101.04 -1.33 8.54
C LEU A 237 -101.39 -2.77 8.20
N HIS A 238 -101.21 -3.65 9.18
CA HIS A 238 -102.07 -4.84 9.37
C HIS A 238 -102.15 -5.20 10.87
N ARG A 239 -102.81 -4.35 11.67
CA ARG A 239 -103.47 -4.76 12.92
C ARG A 239 -104.66 -3.85 13.18
N THR A 240 -105.79 -4.46 13.52
CA THR A 240 -107.16 -3.89 13.65
C THR A 240 -107.34 -2.86 14.77
N ASP A 241 -106.26 -2.38 15.40
CA ASP A 241 -106.34 -1.83 16.76
C ASP A 241 -105.75 -0.40 16.87
N PHE A 242 -105.30 0.23 15.78
CA PHE A 242 -104.68 1.57 15.81
C PHE A 242 -105.47 2.65 15.07
N HIS A 243 -105.53 3.83 15.68
CA HIS A 243 -106.24 5.06 15.25
C HIS A 243 -105.72 5.63 13.91
N ASP A 244 -106.62 6.29 13.16
CA ASP A 244 -106.45 6.88 11.81
C ASP A 244 -105.16 7.67 11.59
N ASP A 245 -104.59 8.27 12.64
CA ASP A 245 -103.38 9.10 12.56
C ASP A 245 -102.12 8.33 12.09
N TYR A 246 -102.12 6.99 12.16
CA TYR A 246 -101.00 6.14 11.72
C TYR A 246 -101.14 5.61 10.28
N GLN A 247 -102.25 5.89 9.58
CA GLN A 247 -102.48 5.39 8.20
C GLN A 247 -101.51 5.92 7.14
N THR A 248 -100.79 7.00 7.44
CA THR A 248 -99.91 7.68 6.48
C THR A 248 -98.41 7.45 6.74
N VAL A 249 -98.03 6.70 7.78
CA VAL A 249 -96.61 6.45 8.08
C VAL A 249 -96.07 5.36 7.17
N MET A 250 -95.33 5.78 6.15
CA MET A 250 -94.67 4.90 5.18
C MET A 250 -93.32 4.44 5.74
N ALA A 251 -93.13 3.13 5.91
CA ALA A 251 -91.88 2.54 6.41
C ALA A 251 -91.32 1.52 5.43
N TYR A 252 -90.00 1.32 5.47
CA TYR A 252 -89.36 0.24 4.74
C TYR A 252 -89.57 -1.09 5.47
N LYS A 253 -89.85 -2.15 4.72
CA LYS A 253 -89.83 -3.50 5.30
C LYS A 253 -88.39 -3.92 5.58
N VAL A 254 -88.14 -4.31 6.82
CA VAL A 254 -86.80 -4.66 7.30
C VAL A 254 -86.16 -5.77 6.48
N SER A 255 -86.92 -6.80 6.08
CA SER A 255 -86.42 -7.90 5.24
C SER A 255 -85.96 -7.42 3.87
N GLU A 256 -86.74 -6.57 3.20
CA GLU A 256 -86.42 -6.08 1.85
C GLU A 256 -85.23 -5.10 1.86
N VAL A 257 -85.06 -4.32 2.94
CA VAL A 257 -83.87 -3.47 3.13
C VAL A 257 -82.63 -4.31 3.39
N ILE A 258 -82.73 -5.36 4.23
CA ILE A 258 -81.63 -6.29 4.47
C ILE A 258 -81.22 -6.98 3.16
N ASP A 259 -82.19 -7.39 2.34
CA ASP A 259 -81.93 -8.02 1.04
C ASP A 259 -81.26 -7.04 0.07
N ALA A 260 -81.71 -5.78 0.02
CA ALA A 260 -81.08 -4.74 -0.80
C ALA A 260 -79.62 -4.45 -0.38
N ILE A 261 -79.33 -4.43 0.92
CA ILE A 261 -77.97 -4.25 1.44
C ILE A 261 -77.09 -5.49 1.20
N ARG A 262 -77.65 -6.69 1.34
CA ARG A 262 -76.93 -7.94 1.04
C ARG A 262 -76.62 -8.06 -0.45
N ALA A 263 -77.53 -7.61 -1.32
CA ALA A 263 -77.36 -7.63 -2.78
C ALA A 263 -76.16 -6.78 -3.26
N THR A 264 -75.78 -5.73 -2.53
CA THR A 264 -74.58 -4.92 -2.84
C THR A 264 -73.28 -5.49 -2.24
N GLY A 265 -73.36 -6.66 -1.58
CA GLY A 265 -72.23 -7.38 -1.01
C GLY A 265 -71.80 -6.89 0.36
N ILE A 266 -72.63 -6.11 1.06
CA ILE A 266 -72.34 -5.58 2.41
C ILE A 266 -72.82 -6.59 3.46
N ARG A 267 -71.90 -6.97 4.37
CA ARG A 267 -72.22 -7.87 5.49
C ARG A 267 -72.83 -7.07 6.64
N ILE A 268 -74.02 -7.45 7.10
CA ILE A 268 -74.68 -6.87 8.29
C ILE A 268 -74.39 -7.80 9.48
N LYS A 269 -73.98 -7.25 10.63
CA LYS A 269 -73.66 -8.01 11.84
C LYS A 269 -74.80 -7.89 12.86
N GLY A 270 -75.49 -8.99 13.18
CA GLY A 270 -76.55 -8.99 14.21
C GLY A 270 -77.77 -9.89 13.95
N GLU A 271 -77.54 -11.17 13.62
CA GLU A 271 -78.49 -12.24 14.00
C GLU A 271 -77.95 -12.94 15.24
#